data_AF-A0A1K1Q1G4-F1
#
_entry.id   AF-A0A1K1Q1G4-F1
#
_cell.length_a   1.000
_cell.length_b   1.000
_cell.length_c   1.000
_cell.angle_alpha   90.00
_cell.angle_beta   90.00
_cell.angle_gamma   90.00
#
_symmetry.space_group_name_H-M   'P 1'
#
loop_
_entity.id
_entity.type
_entity.pdbx_description
1 polymer ?
#
loop_
_entity_poly.entity_id
_entity_poly.type
_entity_poly.pdbx_seq_one_letter_code
_entity_poly.pdbx_strand_id
1 'polypeptide(L)'
;MTAPTQGAAHLPPFPISAAGRHHPRQPPNEAQRALALLPEGKGAPAVKPHLERFEHVSYHTLAANQTHDLGELLVVTGDEALVIVEAEDGFALTAVSEGNLRLRNACQILFRHAYRHVTFHIELESRAVDVHVGLLRHTTLTEVQALTVHKPRVARAHDGSLLRHTIDYCAPPLEEVQGIVWRGGNMRISRIQLDP
;
A
#
# COMPACT_ATOMS: atom_id res chain seq x y z
N MET A 1 71.74 3.65 -18.14
CA MET A 1 71.83 4.58 -16.99
C MET A 1 71.25 5.89 -17.49
N THR A 2 70.21 6.55 -16.95
CA THR A 2 69.45 6.47 -15.70
C THR A 2 68.22 7.37 -15.91
N ALA A 3 67.08 7.01 -15.31
CA ALA A 3 65.82 7.77 -15.37
C ALA A 3 65.82 9.04 -14.51
N PRO A 4 64.84 9.94 -14.73
CA PRO A 4 64.03 10.49 -13.63
C PRO A 4 62.53 10.26 -13.94
N THR A 5 61.74 9.55 -13.13
CA THR A 5 61.16 9.86 -11.79
C THR A 5 59.97 10.83 -11.81
N GLN A 6 58.78 10.21 -11.70
CA GLN A 6 57.56 10.58 -10.93
C GLN A 6 56.57 11.65 -11.40
N GLY A 7 55.29 11.27 -11.29
CA GLY A 7 54.13 12.17 -11.30
C GLY A 7 52.77 11.47 -11.37
N ALA A 8 52.57 10.31 -10.72
CA ALA A 8 51.25 9.68 -10.62
C ALA A 8 50.47 10.30 -9.45
N ALA A 9 49.51 11.18 -9.76
CA ALA A 9 48.58 11.70 -8.77
C ALA A 9 47.48 10.66 -8.48
N HIS A 10 47.65 9.95 -7.36
CA HIS A 10 46.62 9.13 -6.73
C HIS A 10 45.56 10.07 -6.11
N LEU A 11 44.35 10.09 -6.67
CA LEU A 11 43.18 10.66 -5.99
C LEU A 11 42.58 9.59 -5.06
N PRO A 12 42.24 9.91 -3.80
CA PRO A 12 41.56 8.96 -2.92
C PRO A 12 40.08 8.79 -3.34
N PRO A 13 39.49 7.60 -3.13
CA PRO A 13 38.08 7.37 -3.42
C PRO A 13 37.19 8.11 -2.41
N PHE A 14 36.26 8.91 -2.92
CA PHE A 14 35.19 9.49 -2.13
C PHE A 14 34.35 8.38 -1.45
N PRO A 15 34.03 8.50 -0.15
CA PRO A 15 33.06 7.61 0.45
C PRO A 15 31.67 7.95 -0.12
N ILE A 16 31.06 6.96 -0.78
CA ILE A 16 29.64 6.99 -1.14
C ILE A 16 28.85 7.08 0.16
N SER A 17 28.35 8.27 0.47
CA SER A 17 27.40 8.47 1.55
C SER A 17 26.11 7.76 1.18
N ALA A 18 25.94 6.55 1.70
CA ALA A 18 24.67 5.84 1.70
C ALA A 18 23.72 6.62 2.61
N ALA A 19 23.10 7.66 2.07
CA ALA A 19 21.90 8.25 2.63
C ALA A 19 20.78 7.20 2.51
N GLY A 20 20.75 6.29 3.49
CA GLY A 20 19.64 5.40 3.73
C GLY A 20 18.38 6.24 3.82
N ARG A 21 17.52 6.13 2.81
CA ARG A 21 16.18 6.71 2.84
C ARG A 21 15.41 5.98 3.92
N HIS A 22 15.45 6.50 5.14
CA HIS A 22 14.55 6.09 6.21
C HIS A 22 13.11 6.27 5.71
N HIS A 23 12.51 5.17 5.29
CA HIS A 23 11.06 5.05 5.27
C HIS A 23 10.61 5.12 6.73
N PRO A 24 9.61 5.93 7.09
CA PRO A 24 8.99 5.78 8.39
C PRO A 24 8.44 4.35 8.45
N ARG A 25 9.11 3.50 9.23
CA ARG A 25 8.56 2.22 9.65
C ARG A 25 7.39 2.57 10.55
N GLN A 26 6.15 2.39 10.06
CA GLN A 26 5.03 2.19 10.97
C GLN A 26 5.47 1.13 12.00
N PRO A 27 5.31 1.39 13.31
CA PRO A 27 5.74 0.43 14.30
C PRO A 27 5.00 -0.89 14.04
N PRO A 28 5.70 -2.03 13.96
CA PRO A 28 5.08 -3.33 13.67
C PRO A 28 3.95 -3.71 14.64
N ASN A 29 3.86 -3.01 15.77
CA ASN A 29 2.90 -3.28 16.83
C ASN A 29 1.54 -2.61 16.64
N GLU A 30 1.36 -1.58 15.81
CA GLU A 30 0.06 -0.88 15.75
C GLU A 30 -0.99 -1.69 15.01
N ALA A 31 -0.65 -2.25 13.84
CA ALA A 31 -1.52 -3.13 13.07
C ALA A 31 -1.89 -4.42 13.82
N GLN A 32 -0.91 -5.01 14.52
CA GLN A 32 -1.14 -6.18 15.38
C GLN A 32 -2.04 -5.83 16.57
N ARG A 33 -1.86 -4.64 17.18
CA ARG A 33 -2.74 -4.16 18.27
C ARG A 33 -4.14 -3.85 17.76
N ALA A 34 -4.28 -3.24 16.59
CA ALA A 34 -5.57 -2.97 15.95
C ALA A 34 -6.36 -4.27 15.75
N LEU A 35 -5.72 -5.32 15.21
CA LEU A 35 -6.34 -6.64 15.07
C LEU A 35 -6.64 -7.30 16.43
N ALA A 36 -5.75 -7.14 17.42
CA ALA A 36 -5.95 -7.72 18.75
C ALA A 36 -7.09 -7.09 19.55
N LEU A 37 -7.48 -5.85 19.23
CA LEU A 37 -8.56 -5.12 19.89
C LEU A 37 -9.95 -5.46 19.33
N LEU A 38 -10.03 -6.27 18.25
CA LEU A 38 -11.31 -6.63 17.67
C LEU A 38 -12.02 -7.78 18.41
N PRO A 39 -13.33 -7.65 18.69
CA PRO A 39 -14.08 -8.60 19.50
C PRO A 39 -14.42 -9.93 18.79
N GLU A 40 -14.38 -10.01 17.45
CA GLU A 40 -14.76 -11.22 16.68
C GLU A 40 -13.83 -11.46 15.47
N GLY A 41 -13.60 -12.75 15.12
CA GLY A 41 -12.98 -13.17 13.86
C GLY A 41 -11.44 -13.29 13.81
N LYS A 42 -10.74 -13.04 14.93
CA LYS A 42 -9.27 -13.01 15.11
C LYS A 42 -8.43 -13.82 14.12
N GLY A 43 -8.16 -13.30 12.92
CA GLY A 43 -7.34 -14.00 11.92
C GLY A 43 -7.85 -15.41 11.58
N ALA A 44 -9.01 -15.82 12.07
CA ALA A 44 -9.53 -17.13 11.76
C ALA A 44 -9.73 -17.18 10.24
N PRO A 45 -9.51 -18.34 9.62
CA PRO A 45 -9.88 -18.54 8.23
C PRO A 45 -11.33 -18.10 8.03
N ALA A 46 -11.56 -17.28 7.01
CA ALA A 46 -12.90 -16.86 6.65
C ALA A 46 -13.76 -18.07 6.29
N VAL A 47 -15.05 -18.01 6.60
CA VAL A 47 -16.02 -19.06 6.23
C VAL A 47 -17.06 -18.57 5.23
N LYS A 48 -17.03 -17.27 4.90
CA LYS A 48 -17.94 -16.61 3.97
C LYS A 48 -17.17 -15.61 3.12
N PRO A 49 -17.56 -15.44 1.84
CA PRO A 49 -17.01 -14.40 1.00
C PRO A 49 -17.42 -13.02 1.51
N HIS A 50 -16.59 -12.02 1.23
CA HIS A 50 -16.84 -10.61 1.51
C HIS A 50 -16.52 -9.75 0.28
N LEU A 51 -17.35 -8.74 0.05
CA LEU A 51 -17.17 -7.76 -1.02
C LEU A 51 -17.28 -6.36 -0.44
N GLU A 52 -16.19 -5.62 -0.55
CA GLU A 52 -16.08 -4.23 -0.17
C GLU A 52 -16.13 -3.31 -1.40
N ARG A 53 -16.99 -2.29 -1.33
CA ARG A 53 -17.19 -1.23 -2.35
C ARG A 53 -17.28 0.18 -1.76
N PHE A 54 -17.09 0.31 -0.44
CA PHE A 54 -17.12 1.53 0.35
C PHE A 54 -18.44 2.33 0.33
N GLU A 55 -19.51 1.75 -0.23
CA GLU A 55 -20.84 2.38 -0.35
C GLU A 55 -21.47 2.71 1.02
N HIS A 56 -21.21 1.89 2.05
CA HIS A 56 -21.78 2.04 3.39
C HIS A 56 -21.09 3.11 4.24
N VAL A 57 -19.96 3.67 3.80
CA VAL A 57 -19.14 4.63 4.56
C VAL A 57 -19.23 6.05 3.95
N SER A 58 -20.29 6.32 3.16
CA SER A 58 -20.51 7.53 2.36
C SER A 58 -19.86 8.80 2.98
N TYR A 59 -18.81 9.30 2.32
CA TYR A 59 -17.97 10.45 2.68
C TYR A 59 -17.40 10.41 4.10
N HIS A 60 -16.29 9.67 4.25
CA HIS A 60 -15.51 9.67 5.47
C HIS A 60 -14.05 10.00 5.16
N THR A 61 -13.53 11.02 5.83
CA THR A 61 -12.09 11.23 5.95
C THR A 61 -11.60 10.33 7.06
N LEU A 62 -10.72 9.39 6.72
CA LEU A 62 -10.00 8.55 7.65
C LEU A 62 -8.78 9.34 8.13
N ALA A 63 -8.88 9.93 9.32
CA ALA A 63 -7.82 10.74 9.90
C ALA A 63 -6.49 9.96 10.00
N ALA A 64 -5.37 10.66 9.76
CA ALA A 64 -4.02 10.12 9.82
C ALA A 64 -3.68 9.54 11.21
N ASN A 65 -2.76 8.57 11.24
CA ASN A 65 -2.25 7.90 12.45
C ASN A 65 -3.35 7.31 13.33
N GLN A 66 -4.41 6.81 12.71
CA GLN A 66 -5.52 6.15 13.37
C GLN A 66 -5.91 4.84 12.68
N THR A 67 -6.59 4.00 13.45
CA THR A 67 -7.26 2.79 12.98
C THR A 67 -8.75 3.07 12.84
N HIS A 68 -9.29 2.77 11.67
CA HIS A 68 -10.70 2.98 11.33
C HIS A 68 -11.37 1.64 11.05
N ASP A 69 -12.53 1.42 11.65
CA ASP A 69 -13.31 0.20 11.49
C ASP A 69 -14.38 0.41 10.41
N LEU A 70 -14.27 -0.35 9.33
CA LEU A 70 -15.20 -0.32 8.19
C LEU A 70 -16.04 -1.60 8.07
N GLY A 71 -16.15 -2.39 9.15
CA GLY A 71 -16.77 -3.71 9.09
C GLY A 71 -15.69 -4.77 8.91
N GLU A 72 -15.77 -5.62 7.87
CA GLU A 72 -14.77 -6.70 7.65
C GLU A 72 -13.34 -6.15 7.43
N LEU A 73 -13.22 -4.86 7.12
CA LEU A 73 -11.95 -4.19 6.93
C LEU A 73 -11.64 -3.25 8.09
N LEU A 74 -10.37 -3.24 8.50
CA LEU A 74 -9.76 -2.20 9.30
C LEU A 74 -8.76 -1.43 8.46
N VAL A 75 -8.86 -0.10 8.48
CA VAL A 75 -7.89 0.76 7.80
C VAL A 75 -7.00 1.43 8.83
N VAL A 76 -5.72 1.06 8.83
CA VAL A 76 -4.67 1.67 9.65
C VAL A 76 -3.94 2.68 8.79
N THR A 77 -4.31 3.95 8.97
CA THR A 77 -3.65 5.09 8.32
C THR A 77 -2.28 5.37 8.94
N GLY A 78 -1.31 5.79 8.13
CA GLY A 78 -0.03 6.32 8.59
C GLY A 78 -0.07 7.85 8.66
N ASP A 79 1.03 8.50 8.28
CA ASP A 79 1.19 9.96 8.39
C ASP A 79 0.21 10.79 7.56
N GLU A 80 -0.43 10.17 6.57
CA GLU A 80 -1.37 10.82 5.66
C GLU A 80 -2.79 10.29 5.88
N ALA A 81 -3.76 11.19 5.84
CA ALA A 81 -5.17 10.85 5.91
C ALA A 81 -5.64 10.20 4.60
N LEU A 82 -6.61 9.31 4.71
CA LEU A 82 -7.33 8.77 3.56
C LEU A 82 -8.72 9.36 3.49
N VAL A 83 -9.34 9.26 2.32
CA VAL A 83 -10.70 9.71 2.07
C VAL A 83 -11.39 8.72 1.15
N ILE A 84 -12.66 8.48 1.44
CA ILE A 84 -13.54 7.74 0.54
C ILE A 84 -14.26 8.78 -0.33
N VAL A 85 -14.02 8.71 -1.64
CA VAL A 85 -14.57 9.63 -2.63
C VAL A 85 -15.47 8.90 -3.61
N GLU A 86 -16.40 9.62 -4.21
CA GLU A 86 -17.14 9.14 -5.38
C GLU A 86 -16.20 9.00 -6.57
N ALA A 87 -16.36 7.92 -7.32
CA ALA A 87 -15.61 7.54 -8.50
C ALA A 87 -16.58 7.07 -9.59
N GLU A 88 -16.09 6.85 -10.82
CA GLU A 88 -16.95 6.45 -11.96
C GLU A 88 -17.78 5.20 -11.68
N ASP A 89 -17.22 4.23 -10.93
CA ASP A 89 -17.83 2.93 -10.63
C ASP A 89 -18.32 2.81 -9.16
N GLY A 90 -18.61 3.93 -8.49
CA GLY A 90 -19.12 3.94 -7.11
C GLY A 90 -18.23 4.74 -6.16
N PHE A 91 -17.68 4.10 -5.12
CA PHE A 91 -16.80 4.77 -4.16
C PHE A 91 -15.39 4.18 -4.21
N ALA A 92 -14.40 5.01 -3.89
CA ALA A 92 -13.01 4.59 -3.82
C ALA A 92 -12.29 5.18 -2.60
N LEU A 93 -11.52 4.33 -1.92
CA LEU A 93 -10.58 4.74 -0.90
C LEU A 93 -9.32 5.30 -1.57
N THR A 94 -8.93 6.52 -1.20
CA THR A 94 -7.75 7.17 -1.76
C THR A 94 -7.10 8.10 -0.72
N ALA A 95 -5.92 8.61 -1.02
CA ALA A 95 -5.26 9.55 -0.13
C ALA A 95 -5.73 10.97 -0.39
N VAL A 96 -5.73 11.80 0.65
CA VAL A 96 -6.05 13.22 0.52
C VAL A 96 -4.91 13.90 -0.25
N SER A 97 -5.16 14.24 -1.51
CA SER A 97 -4.19 14.94 -2.38
C SER A 97 -4.54 16.42 -2.47
N GLU A 98 -4.07 17.22 -1.51
CA GLU A 98 -4.15 18.70 -1.59
C GLU A 98 -3.13 19.28 -2.58
N GLY A 99 -3.04 18.71 -3.80
CA GLY A 99 -2.06 19.11 -4.81
C GLY A 99 -0.60 18.73 -4.48
N ASN A 100 -0.39 17.93 -3.42
CA ASN A 100 0.94 17.50 -3.02
C ASN A 100 1.37 16.25 -3.82
N LEU A 101 2.23 16.44 -4.83
CA LEU A 101 2.74 15.36 -5.68
C LEU A 101 3.72 14.41 -4.97
N ARG A 102 4.03 14.65 -3.69
CA ARG A 102 4.97 13.85 -2.88
C ARG A 102 4.31 13.16 -1.69
N LEU A 103 3.06 12.72 -1.86
CA LEU A 103 2.38 11.91 -0.85
C LEU A 103 3.22 10.68 -0.50
N ARG A 104 3.57 10.58 0.78
CA ARG A 104 4.23 9.41 1.36
C ARG A 104 3.21 8.56 2.09
N ASN A 105 2.12 8.25 1.39
CA ASN A 105 1.07 7.39 1.94
C ASN A 105 1.68 6.09 2.41
N ALA A 106 1.38 5.70 3.63
CA ALA A 106 1.67 4.39 4.15
C ALA A 106 0.45 3.99 4.95
N CYS A 107 -0.33 3.05 4.45
CA CYS A 107 -1.48 2.54 5.17
C CYS A 107 -1.56 1.02 5.03
N GLN A 108 -2.28 0.42 5.95
CA GLN A 108 -2.59 -1.00 5.93
C GLN A 108 -4.11 -1.16 5.95
N ILE A 109 -4.61 -2.04 5.10
CA ILE A 109 -6.00 -2.46 5.06
C ILE A 109 -6.00 -3.89 5.55
N LEU A 110 -6.39 -4.10 6.80
CA LEU A 110 -6.40 -5.41 7.44
C LEU A 110 -7.81 -6.00 7.30
N PHE A 111 -7.87 -7.30 7.10
CA PHE A 111 -9.11 -8.07 7.08
C PHE A 111 -9.33 -8.68 8.46
N ARG A 112 -10.57 -8.72 8.95
CA ARG A 112 -10.85 -9.36 10.24
C ARG A 112 -10.49 -10.85 10.19
N HIS A 113 -10.87 -11.49 9.09
CA HIS A 113 -10.59 -12.89 8.80
C HIS A 113 -9.44 -13.04 7.82
N ALA A 114 -8.86 -14.24 7.78
CA ALA A 114 -7.86 -14.60 6.79
C ALA A 114 -8.54 -15.23 5.57
N TYR A 115 -8.17 -14.77 4.37
CA TYR A 115 -8.79 -15.18 3.11
C TYR A 115 -7.77 -15.86 2.22
N ARG A 116 -8.18 -16.93 1.53
CA ARG A 116 -7.32 -17.60 0.56
C ARG A 116 -7.24 -16.85 -0.74
N HIS A 117 -8.33 -16.24 -1.18
CA HIS A 117 -8.40 -15.56 -2.47
C HIS A 117 -8.75 -14.09 -2.27
N VAL A 118 -7.88 -13.21 -2.77
CA VAL A 118 -7.98 -11.76 -2.60
C VAL A 118 -7.85 -11.11 -3.97
N THR A 119 -8.92 -10.47 -4.41
CA THR A 119 -8.96 -9.71 -5.66
C THR A 119 -9.29 -8.25 -5.35
N PHE A 120 -8.53 -7.30 -5.88
CA PHE A 120 -8.82 -5.89 -5.67
C PHE A 120 -8.45 -5.02 -6.86
N HIS A 121 -9.20 -3.94 -7.02
CA HIS A 121 -9.10 -3.03 -8.15
C HIS A 121 -8.38 -1.76 -7.70
N ILE A 122 -7.33 -1.41 -8.43
CA ILE A 122 -6.54 -0.22 -8.17
C ILE A 122 -6.52 0.70 -9.37
N GLU A 123 -6.49 2.00 -9.10
CA GLU A 123 -6.30 3.02 -10.11
C GLU A 123 -5.19 3.99 -9.72
N LEU A 124 -4.36 4.36 -10.71
CA LEU A 124 -3.27 5.33 -10.55
C LEU A 124 -3.39 6.41 -11.63
N GLU A 125 -3.41 7.66 -11.20
CA GLU A 125 -3.36 8.80 -12.12
C GLU A 125 -1.93 9.05 -12.63
N SER A 126 -1.79 9.60 -13.83
CA SER A 126 -0.49 9.86 -14.47
C SER A 126 0.47 10.76 -13.70
N ARG A 127 -0.05 11.59 -12.78
CA ARG A 127 0.75 12.47 -11.91
C ARG A 127 1.23 11.78 -10.63
N ALA A 128 0.77 10.56 -10.34
CA ALA A 128 1.18 9.80 -9.17
C ALA A 128 2.66 9.37 -9.25
N VAL A 129 3.26 9.12 -8.09
CA VAL A 129 4.52 8.36 -7.99
C VAL A 129 4.22 6.86 -7.97
N ASP A 130 5.25 6.04 -8.15
CA ASP A 130 5.14 4.59 -8.07
C ASP A 130 4.53 4.16 -6.72
N VAL A 131 3.70 3.13 -6.77
CA VAL A 131 2.99 2.59 -5.62
C VAL A 131 3.51 1.20 -5.31
N HIS A 132 3.82 0.95 -4.05
CA HIS A 132 4.07 -0.39 -3.53
C HIS A 132 2.78 -0.94 -2.93
N VAL A 133 2.38 -2.13 -3.39
CA VAL A 133 1.29 -2.89 -2.81
C VAL A 133 1.83 -4.24 -2.35
N GLY A 134 1.61 -4.58 -1.08
CA GLY A 134 1.96 -5.88 -0.51
C GLY A 134 0.74 -6.60 0.06
N LEU A 135 0.72 -7.92 -0.01
CA LEU A 135 -0.28 -8.77 0.65
C LEU A 135 0.31 -9.31 1.94
N LEU A 136 -0.41 -9.19 3.03
CA LEU A 136 0.04 -9.49 4.39
C LEU A 136 -0.43 -10.87 4.82
N ARG A 137 0.50 -11.71 5.27
CA ARG A 137 0.20 -13.04 5.80
C ARG A 137 -0.63 -12.94 7.07
N HIS A 138 -1.59 -13.86 7.21
CA HIS A 138 -2.25 -14.14 8.46
C HIS A 138 -1.24 -14.41 9.60
N THR A 139 -1.53 -13.89 10.79
CA THR A 139 -0.76 -13.95 12.05
C THR A 139 0.51 -13.10 12.09
N THR A 140 1.37 -13.16 11.07
CA THR A 140 2.67 -12.49 11.10
C THR A 140 2.62 -11.08 10.52
N LEU A 141 1.61 -10.78 9.69
CA LEU A 141 1.50 -9.55 8.89
C LEU A 141 2.78 -9.23 8.10
N THR A 142 3.50 -10.29 7.72
CA THR A 142 4.65 -10.17 6.82
C THR A 142 4.16 -10.21 5.39
N GLU A 143 4.80 -9.46 4.50
CA GLU A 143 4.43 -9.48 3.08
C GLU A 143 4.74 -10.85 2.46
N VAL A 144 3.71 -11.55 1.97
CA VAL A 144 3.85 -12.82 1.24
C VAL A 144 4.06 -12.60 -0.25
N GLN A 145 3.52 -11.50 -0.76
CA GLN A 145 3.66 -11.06 -2.14
C GLN A 145 3.68 -9.54 -2.15
N ALA A 146 4.52 -8.96 -3.01
CA ALA A 146 4.55 -7.54 -3.25
C ALA A 146 4.64 -7.24 -4.74
N LEU A 147 4.11 -6.09 -5.13
CA LEU A 147 4.15 -5.58 -6.49
C LEU A 147 4.34 -4.07 -6.44
N THR A 148 5.17 -3.57 -7.34
CA THR A 148 5.34 -2.13 -7.55
C THR A 148 4.61 -1.75 -8.82
N VAL A 149 3.59 -0.91 -8.67
CA VAL A 149 2.85 -0.36 -9.79
C VAL A 149 3.53 0.94 -10.19
N HIS A 150 4.21 0.90 -11.31
CA HIS A 150 4.89 2.08 -11.82
C HIS A 150 3.89 3.07 -12.36
N LYS A 151 4.15 4.36 -12.11
CA LYS A 151 3.34 5.42 -12.69
C LYS A 151 3.32 5.30 -14.22
N PRO A 152 2.19 5.62 -14.88
CA PRO A 152 2.11 5.63 -16.33
C PRO A 152 3.17 6.56 -16.92
N ARG A 153 4.04 6.04 -17.80
CA ARG A 153 4.98 6.88 -18.54
C ARG A 153 4.23 7.59 -19.64
N VAL A 154 4.17 8.92 -19.56
CA VAL A 154 3.45 9.77 -20.50
C VAL A 154 4.11 9.70 -21.88
N ALA A 155 3.60 8.87 -22.79
CA ALA A 155 3.89 8.98 -24.21
C ALA A 155 2.97 10.06 -24.81
N ARG A 156 3.36 11.33 -24.64
CA ARG A 156 2.64 12.54 -25.09
C ARG A 156 1.29 12.76 -24.40
N ALA A 157 1.23 13.84 -23.64
CA ALA A 157 0.21 14.16 -22.65
C ALA A 157 -1.23 14.21 -23.21
N HIS A 158 -2.07 13.30 -22.71
CA HIS A 158 -3.42 13.67 -22.32
C HIS A 158 -3.42 13.84 -20.80
N ASP A 159 -3.69 15.06 -20.34
CA ASP A 159 -4.05 15.30 -18.94
C ASP A 159 -5.28 14.43 -18.64
N GLY A 160 -5.22 13.63 -17.58
CA GLY A 160 -6.29 12.70 -17.20
C GLY A 160 -6.09 11.23 -17.56
N SER A 161 -4.91 10.80 -18.06
CA SER A 161 -4.67 9.36 -18.23
C SER A 161 -4.63 8.62 -16.89
N LEU A 162 -5.42 7.55 -16.82
CA LEU A 162 -5.65 6.70 -15.65
C LEU A 162 -5.18 5.28 -15.97
N LEU A 163 -4.38 4.69 -15.09
CA LEU A 163 -4.00 3.29 -15.16
C LEU A 163 -4.89 2.50 -14.22
N ARG A 164 -5.57 1.48 -14.75
CA ARG A 164 -6.42 0.57 -13.99
C ARG A 164 -5.80 -0.82 -13.97
N HIS A 165 -5.71 -1.43 -12.80
CA HIS A 165 -5.24 -2.81 -12.64
C HIS A 165 -6.15 -3.57 -11.68
N THR A 166 -6.39 -4.83 -12.01
CA THR A 166 -6.92 -5.82 -11.08
C THR A 166 -5.76 -6.67 -10.59
N ILE A 167 -5.59 -6.73 -9.27
CA ILE A 167 -4.67 -7.65 -8.63
C ILE A 167 -5.49 -8.82 -8.14
N ASP A 168 -5.06 -10.02 -8.51
CA ASP A 168 -5.74 -11.27 -8.18
C ASP A 168 -4.73 -12.25 -7.59
N TYR A 169 -4.94 -12.66 -6.34
CA TYR A 169 -4.00 -13.51 -5.60
C TYR A 169 -4.71 -14.64 -4.87
N CYS A 170 -4.26 -15.87 -5.16
CA CYS A 170 -4.69 -17.08 -4.46
C CYS A 170 -3.54 -17.61 -3.61
N ALA A 171 -3.69 -17.51 -2.29
CA ALA A 171 -2.75 -18.02 -1.31
C ALA A 171 -2.70 -19.56 -1.31
N PRO A 172 -1.53 -20.16 -1.08
CA PRO A 172 -1.46 -21.56 -0.72
C PRO A 172 -2.08 -21.77 0.68
N PRO A 173 -2.52 -23.00 1.02
CA PRO A 173 -3.05 -23.30 2.34
C PRO A 173 -2.06 -22.91 3.45
N LEU A 174 -2.56 -22.36 4.56
CA LEU A 174 -1.77 -21.89 5.73
C LEU A 174 -0.94 -20.60 5.48
N GLU A 175 -1.09 -20.00 4.32
CA GLU A 175 -0.54 -18.67 3.99
C GLU A 175 -1.64 -17.69 3.61
N GLU A 176 -2.83 -17.88 4.16
CA GLU A 176 -3.99 -17.01 3.93
C GLU A 176 -3.63 -15.54 4.20
N VAL A 177 -4.25 -14.65 3.43
CA VAL A 177 -3.99 -13.22 3.47
C VAL A 177 -4.91 -12.57 4.50
N GLN A 178 -4.34 -11.71 5.33
CA GLN A 178 -5.06 -10.94 6.35
C GLN A 178 -4.96 -9.42 6.12
N GLY A 179 -4.37 -8.99 5.00
CA GLY A 179 -4.45 -7.58 4.64
C GLY A 179 -3.64 -7.20 3.42
N ILE A 180 -3.73 -5.92 3.11
CA ILE A 180 -3.00 -5.24 2.05
C ILE A 180 -2.20 -4.11 2.72
N VAL A 181 -0.95 -3.96 2.33
CA VAL A 181 -0.17 -2.76 2.64
C VAL A 181 -0.01 -1.93 1.38
N TRP A 182 -0.26 -0.64 1.51
CA TRP A 182 -0.11 0.33 0.46
C TRP A 182 0.93 1.36 0.91
N ARG A 183 2.00 1.52 0.12
CA ARG A 183 3.03 2.55 0.37
C ARG A 183 3.34 3.35 -0.90
N GLY A 184 3.48 4.66 -0.73
CA GLY A 184 3.78 5.61 -1.80
C GLY A 184 2.61 5.83 -2.76
N GLY A 185 2.70 6.92 -3.50
CA GLY A 185 1.79 7.27 -4.59
C GLY A 185 0.37 7.58 -4.15
N ASN A 186 -0.36 8.25 -5.04
CA ASN A 186 -1.80 8.37 -4.91
C ASN A 186 -2.44 7.23 -5.70
N MET A 187 -3.02 6.28 -4.97
CA MET A 187 -3.74 5.13 -5.51
C MET A 187 -5.20 5.25 -5.08
N ARG A 188 -6.10 4.79 -5.93
CA ARG A 188 -7.51 4.55 -5.57
C ARG A 188 -7.74 3.05 -5.47
N ILE A 189 -8.45 2.61 -4.43
CA ILE A 189 -8.98 1.24 -4.34
C ILE A 189 -10.50 1.35 -4.34
N SER A 190 -11.17 0.85 -5.36
CA SER A 190 -12.63 0.92 -5.51
C SER A 190 -13.35 -0.37 -5.13
N ARG A 191 -12.63 -1.50 -5.14
CA ARG A 191 -13.21 -2.81 -4.87
C ARG A 191 -12.20 -3.73 -4.22
N ILE A 192 -12.60 -4.44 -3.18
CA ILE A 192 -11.87 -5.56 -2.60
C ILE A 192 -12.85 -6.73 -2.48
N GLN A 193 -12.52 -7.86 -3.09
CA GLN A 193 -13.25 -9.11 -3.01
C GLN A 193 -12.37 -10.13 -2.29
N LEU A 194 -12.97 -10.77 -1.29
CA LEU A 194 -12.32 -11.68 -0.37
C LEU A 194 -13.09 -12.98 -0.36
N ASP A 195 -12.42 -14.07 -0.73
CA ASP A 195 -13.01 -15.40 -0.83
C ASP A 195 -12.21 -16.39 0.06
N PRO A 196 -12.90 -17.23 0.87
CA PRO A 196 -12.28 -18.22 1.76
C PRO A 196 -11.29 -19.18 1.11
#